data_AF-A0A956AW02-F1
#
_entry.id   AF-A0A956AW02-F1
#
_cell.length_a   1.000
_cell.length_b   1.000
_cell.length_c   1.000
_cell.angle_alpha   90.00
_cell.angle_beta   90.00
_cell.angle_gamma   90.00
#
_symmetry.space_group_name_H-M   'P 1'
#
loop_
_entity.id
_entity.type
_entity.pdbx_description
1 polymer ?
#
loop_
_entity_poly.entity_id
_entity_poly.type
_entity_poly.pdbx_seq_one_letter_code
_entity_poly.pdbx_strand_id
1 'polypeptide(L)'
;MIRSSMLVLFALALLACSDSPRHVAVIFPEAGGLKPGDNVSIRGLAIGQVRDVDLHPEGVIARLEISPRFVAHLDAGARFTIESEKLVTGKKAVVVQPGEPPGAALPEGAVVHGEALPPGPLEEARQVLEGSVDRAGDQAKGLGRALLDPDTLPPRAAGGTVDLDRPGHYRLRLISVRVEPTTADGSSWDSMGEPDLLVQAWVGPRQVLLTPTAEDTESKTYGEEGISTSFELQPGQPVRLKVLDADVSYHDEIGIIELQPTPADARAGRTFRLAAGRVAELQLVIEEAPPEPLLPVADAGLAKDAAP
;
A
#
# COMPACT_ATOMS: atom_id res chain seq x y z
N MET A 1 -79.13 -12.11 3.45
CA MET A 1 -78.23 -11.93 2.29
C MET A 1 -77.05 -10.99 2.57
N ILE A 2 -76.43 -10.99 3.78
CA ILE A 2 -75.34 -10.03 4.12
C ILE A 2 -74.05 -10.74 4.58
N ARG A 3 -74.00 -12.08 4.58
CA ARG A 3 -72.84 -12.83 5.11
C ARG A 3 -71.76 -13.22 4.09
N SER A 4 -72.00 -13.08 2.79
CA SER A 4 -71.02 -13.45 1.75
C SER A 4 -70.13 -12.30 1.26
N SER A 5 -70.57 -11.04 1.35
CA SER A 5 -69.80 -9.91 0.81
C SER A 5 -68.62 -9.46 1.69
N MET A 6 -68.58 -9.85 2.96
CA MET A 6 -67.51 -9.46 3.90
C MET A 6 -66.31 -10.43 3.85
N LEU A 7 -66.51 -11.66 3.36
CA LEU A 7 -65.42 -12.64 3.23
C LEU A 7 -64.56 -12.38 1.97
N VAL A 8 -65.16 -11.84 0.91
CA VAL A 8 -64.45 -11.53 -0.35
C VAL A 8 -63.57 -10.29 -0.18
N LEU A 9 -64.00 -9.27 0.59
CA LEU A 9 -63.15 -8.11 0.89
C LEU A 9 -61.98 -8.44 1.82
N PHE A 10 -62.16 -9.38 2.77
CA PHE A 10 -61.08 -9.79 3.67
C PHE A 10 -60.06 -10.71 2.96
N ALA A 11 -60.52 -11.55 2.02
CA ALA A 11 -59.64 -12.35 1.17
C ALA A 11 -58.83 -11.49 0.18
N LEU A 12 -59.38 -10.37 -0.31
CA LEU A 12 -58.67 -9.47 -1.23
C LEU A 12 -57.63 -8.58 -0.53
N ALA A 13 -57.82 -8.28 0.76
CA ALA A 13 -56.85 -7.55 1.57
C ALA A 13 -55.62 -8.39 1.98
N LEU A 14 -55.73 -9.72 1.96
CA LEU A 14 -54.64 -10.66 2.29
C LEU A 14 -53.76 -11.04 1.10
N LEU A 15 -54.07 -10.57 -0.11
CA LEU A 15 -53.29 -10.82 -1.34
C LEU A 15 -52.32 -9.69 -1.69
N ALA A 16 -52.23 -8.63 -0.88
CA ALA A 16 -51.46 -7.41 -1.20
C ALA A 16 -50.05 -7.34 -0.57
N CYS A 17 -49.55 -8.41 0.06
CA CYS A 17 -48.11 -8.57 0.31
C CYS A 17 -47.49 -9.31 -0.87
N SER A 18 -47.35 -8.62 -2.00
CA SER A 18 -46.48 -9.10 -3.08
C SER A 18 -45.03 -8.98 -2.58
N ASP A 19 -44.44 -10.09 -2.14
CA ASP A 19 -43.03 -10.24 -1.77
C ASP A 19 -42.15 -10.22 -3.03
N SER A 20 -42.36 -9.21 -3.88
CA SER A 20 -41.69 -9.06 -5.17
C SER A 20 -40.44 -8.21 -4.99
N PRO A 21 -39.27 -8.67 -5.45
CA PRO A 21 -38.05 -7.90 -5.36
C PRO A 21 -38.23 -6.53 -6.03
N ARG A 22 -37.62 -5.51 -5.42
CA ARG A 22 -37.70 -4.13 -5.89
C ARG A 22 -36.59 -3.83 -6.88
N HIS A 23 -36.97 -3.32 -8.04
CA HIS A 23 -36.00 -2.89 -9.05
C HIS A 23 -35.73 -1.40 -8.93
N VAL A 24 -34.46 -1.03 -8.94
CA VAL A 24 -33.99 0.36 -8.95
C VAL A 24 -32.88 0.47 -9.98
N ALA A 25 -32.85 1.54 -10.77
CA ALA A 25 -31.76 1.84 -11.67
C ALA A 25 -30.93 3.00 -11.13
N VAL A 26 -29.61 2.86 -11.16
CA VAL A 26 -28.68 3.87 -10.68
C VAL A 26 -27.73 4.26 -11.80
N ILE A 27 -27.65 5.55 -12.12
CA ILE A 27 -26.73 6.10 -13.11
C ILE A 27 -25.47 6.54 -12.39
N PHE A 28 -24.35 5.88 -12.66
CA PHE A 28 -23.02 6.25 -12.19
C PHE A 28 -22.24 6.92 -13.31
N PRO A 29 -21.29 7.82 -13.00
CA PRO A 29 -20.42 8.42 -14.00
C PRO A 29 -19.51 7.38 -14.68
N GLU A 30 -19.13 6.32 -13.96
CA GLU A 30 -18.31 5.21 -14.46
C GLU A 30 -18.69 3.87 -13.81
N ALA A 31 -18.40 2.76 -14.50
CA ALA A 31 -18.71 1.41 -13.98
C ALA A 31 -17.76 0.96 -12.86
N GLY A 32 -16.52 1.46 -12.83
CA GLY A 32 -15.51 1.05 -11.82
C GLY A 32 -15.24 -0.46 -11.73
N GLY A 33 -15.57 -1.25 -12.75
CA GLY A 33 -15.47 -2.72 -12.74
C GLY A 33 -16.68 -3.47 -12.18
N LEU A 34 -17.80 -2.78 -11.94
CA LEU A 34 -19.08 -3.36 -11.56
C LEU A 34 -19.63 -4.28 -12.66
N LYS A 35 -20.18 -5.43 -12.26
CA LYS A 35 -20.73 -6.44 -13.19
C LYS A 35 -22.02 -7.07 -12.66
N PRO A 36 -22.82 -7.73 -13.53
CA PRO A 36 -23.95 -8.53 -13.09
C PRO A 36 -23.54 -9.58 -12.03
N GLY A 37 -24.34 -9.69 -10.98
CA GLY A 37 -24.11 -10.57 -9.83
C GLY A 37 -23.28 -9.94 -8.70
N ASP A 38 -22.77 -8.72 -8.86
CA ASP A 38 -22.14 -7.99 -7.75
C ASP A 38 -23.17 -7.62 -6.68
N ASN A 39 -22.73 -7.54 -5.42
CA ASN A 39 -23.63 -7.34 -4.29
C ASN A 39 -24.14 -5.90 -4.21
N VAL A 40 -25.37 -5.73 -3.74
CA VAL A 40 -25.88 -4.45 -3.24
C VAL A 40 -25.96 -4.54 -1.72
N SER A 41 -25.37 -3.57 -1.02
CA SER A 41 -25.30 -3.60 0.44
C SER A 41 -25.73 -2.28 1.08
N ILE A 42 -26.26 -2.37 2.29
CA ILE A 42 -26.56 -1.23 3.15
C ILE A 42 -25.89 -1.46 4.50
N ARG A 43 -25.03 -0.53 4.94
CA ARG A 43 -24.29 -0.66 6.21
C ARG A 43 -23.59 -2.02 6.36
N GLY A 44 -23.02 -2.54 5.27
CA GLY A 44 -22.33 -3.84 5.23
C GLY A 44 -23.24 -5.08 5.12
N LEU A 45 -24.56 -4.93 5.15
CA LEU A 45 -25.51 -6.03 4.97
C LEU A 45 -25.87 -6.18 3.49
N ALA A 46 -25.74 -7.40 2.93
CA ALA A 46 -26.17 -7.69 1.57
C ALA A 46 -27.71 -7.68 1.48
N ILE A 47 -28.25 -6.78 0.66
CA ILE A 47 -29.69 -6.55 0.49
C ILE A 47 -30.21 -6.93 -0.89
N GLY A 48 -29.31 -7.11 -1.84
CA GLY A 48 -29.66 -7.35 -3.23
C GLY A 48 -28.44 -7.61 -4.09
N GLN A 49 -28.65 -7.53 -5.39
CA GLN A 49 -27.62 -7.80 -6.41
C GLN A 49 -27.80 -6.89 -7.62
N VAL A 50 -26.70 -6.64 -8.32
CA VAL A 50 -26.69 -6.00 -9.63
C VAL A 50 -27.20 -7.01 -10.64
N ARG A 51 -28.32 -6.71 -11.29
CA ARG A 51 -28.90 -7.55 -12.33
C ARG A 51 -28.24 -7.29 -13.68
N ASP A 52 -27.94 -6.04 -13.98
CA ASP A 52 -27.42 -5.63 -15.28
C ASP A 52 -26.64 -4.32 -15.21
N VAL A 53 -25.73 -4.11 -16.17
CA VAL A 53 -24.91 -2.91 -16.30
C VAL A 53 -24.80 -2.54 -17.78
N ASP A 54 -25.33 -1.38 -18.15
CA ASP A 54 -25.35 -0.88 -19.53
C ASP A 54 -24.73 0.53 -19.64
N LEU A 55 -24.31 0.90 -20.86
CA LEU A 55 -23.90 2.27 -21.15
C LEU A 55 -25.12 3.22 -21.17
N HIS A 56 -24.95 4.40 -20.59
CA HIS A 56 -25.95 5.48 -20.57
C HIS A 56 -25.30 6.77 -21.09
N PRO A 57 -26.03 7.72 -21.71
CA PRO A 57 -25.44 8.98 -22.18
C PRO A 57 -24.68 9.78 -21.12
N GLU A 58 -25.00 9.59 -19.85
CA GLU A 58 -24.39 10.26 -18.70
C GLU A 58 -23.35 9.40 -17.95
N GLY A 59 -23.04 8.21 -18.46
CA GLY A 59 -22.10 7.27 -17.84
C GLY A 59 -22.54 5.83 -18.00
N VAL A 60 -22.88 5.18 -16.88
CA VAL A 60 -23.25 3.76 -16.82
C VAL A 60 -24.49 3.60 -15.97
N ILE A 61 -25.48 2.84 -16.44
CA ILE A 61 -26.70 2.53 -15.70
C ILE A 61 -26.63 1.11 -15.16
N ALA A 62 -26.65 0.97 -13.83
CA ALA A 62 -26.73 -0.30 -13.13
C ALA A 62 -28.18 -0.58 -12.72
N ARG A 63 -28.72 -1.74 -13.11
CA ARG A 63 -30.04 -2.20 -12.69
C ARG A 63 -29.89 -3.10 -11.47
N LEU A 64 -30.47 -2.67 -10.35
CA LEU A 64 -30.37 -3.34 -9.06
C LEU A 64 -31.66 -4.10 -8.77
N GLU A 65 -31.53 -5.26 -8.14
CA GLU A 65 -32.62 -6.05 -7.61
C GLU A 65 -32.46 -6.14 -6.09
N ILE A 66 -33.42 -5.58 -5.34
CA ILE A 66 -33.38 -5.47 -3.88
C ILE A 66 -34.43 -6.36 -3.25
N SER A 67 -34.05 -7.03 -2.16
CA SER A 67 -34.98 -7.87 -1.40
C SER A 67 -36.12 -7.03 -0.80
N PRO A 68 -37.38 -7.49 -0.85
CA PRO A 68 -38.55 -6.74 -0.37
C PRO A 68 -38.42 -6.25 1.08
N ARG A 69 -37.82 -7.07 1.95
CA ARG A 69 -37.56 -6.78 3.36
C ARG A 69 -36.70 -5.53 3.63
N PHE A 70 -35.92 -5.07 2.65
CA PHE A 70 -35.02 -3.92 2.80
C PHE A 70 -35.50 -2.65 2.09
N VAL A 71 -36.63 -2.72 1.38
CA VAL A 71 -37.19 -1.59 0.62
C VAL A 71 -37.50 -0.38 1.51
N ALA A 72 -37.92 -0.60 2.76
CA ALA A 72 -38.20 0.48 3.71
C ALA A 72 -36.97 1.31 4.09
N HIS A 73 -35.76 0.81 3.80
CA HIS A 73 -34.49 1.50 4.06
C HIS A 73 -33.91 2.16 2.81
N LEU A 74 -34.60 2.07 1.67
CA LEU A 74 -34.27 2.74 0.43
C LEU A 74 -35.15 3.97 0.27
N ASP A 75 -34.66 5.09 0.77
CA ASP A 75 -35.36 6.37 0.67
C ASP A 75 -34.82 7.25 -0.47
N ALA A 76 -35.57 8.27 -0.86
CA ALA A 76 -35.23 9.19 -1.94
C ALA A 76 -33.99 10.06 -1.64
N GLY A 77 -33.56 10.14 -0.38
CA GLY A 77 -32.31 10.78 0.03
C GLY A 77 -31.13 9.80 0.09
N ALA A 78 -31.32 8.53 -0.29
CA ALA A 78 -30.25 7.55 -0.25
C ALA A 78 -29.16 7.86 -1.28
N ARG A 79 -27.90 7.76 -0.83
CA ARG A 79 -26.72 7.85 -1.69
C ARG A 79 -26.26 6.47 -2.11
N PHE A 80 -25.84 6.35 -3.35
CA PHE A 80 -25.36 5.12 -3.96
C PHE A 80 -23.92 5.31 -4.42
N THR A 81 -23.02 4.43 -3.98
CA THR A 81 -21.60 4.46 -4.36
C THR A 81 -21.16 3.08 -4.85
N ILE A 82 -20.13 3.04 -5.71
CA ILE A 82 -19.47 1.78 -6.10
C ILE A 82 -18.21 1.61 -5.26
N GLU A 83 -18.17 0.57 -4.44
CA GLU A 83 -17.05 0.29 -3.53
C GLU A 83 -16.45 -1.10 -3.78
N SER A 84 -15.22 -1.31 -3.30
CA SER A 84 -14.59 -2.64 -3.35
C SER A 84 -15.03 -3.47 -2.15
N GLU A 85 -15.77 -4.56 -2.40
CA GLU A 85 -16.21 -5.48 -1.35
C GLU A 85 -15.02 -6.21 -0.71
N LYS A 86 -14.00 -6.55 -1.53
CA LYS A 86 -12.77 -7.21 -1.07
C LYS A 86 -11.58 -6.70 -1.86
N LEU A 87 -10.68 -5.99 -1.17
CA LEU A 87 -9.43 -5.44 -1.71
C LEU A 87 -8.62 -6.48 -2.52
N VAL A 88 -8.50 -7.71 -2.01
CA VAL A 88 -7.69 -8.77 -2.62
C VAL A 88 -8.28 -9.31 -3.93
N THR A 89 -9.60 -9.34 -4.06
CA THR A 89 -10.27 -9.95 -5.24
C THR A 89 -10.69 -8.93 -6.29
N GLY A 90 -10.63 -7.64 -5.95
CA GLY A 90 -11.12 -6.55 -6.80
C GLY A 90 -12.64 -6.49 -6.98
N LYS A 91 -13.40 -7.43 -6.40
CA LYS A 91 -14.86 -7.51 -6.51
C LYS A 91 -15.51 -6.21 -6.03
N LYS A 92 -16.46 -5.71 -6.80
CA LYS A 92 -17.19 -4.47 -6.54
C LYS A 92 -18.56 -4.76 -5.92
N ALA A 93 -19.10 -3.76 -5.26
CA ALA A 93 -20.44 -3.76 -4.71
C ALA A 93 -21.04 -2.36 -4.81
N VAL A 94 -22.35 -2.29 -4.94
CA VAL A 94 -23.08 -1.04 -4.75
C VAL A 94 -23.36 -0.87 -3.26
N VAL A 95 -22.91 0.22 -2.68
CA VAL A 95 -23.15 0.58 -1.28
C VAL A 95 -24.24 1.64 -1.23
N VAL A 96 -25.23 1.40 -0.40
CA VAL A 96 -26.36 2.29 -0.16
C VAL A 96 -26.21 2.91 1.22
N GLN A 97 -26.24 4.24 1.26
CA GLN A 97 -26.32 5.01 2.50
C GLN A 97 -27.69 5.69 2.56
N PRO A 98 -28.57 5.34 3.51
CA PRO A 98 -29.86 6.00 3.67
C PRO A 98 -29.72 7.51 3.91
N GLY A 99 -30.74 8.26 3.52
CA GLY A 99 -30.82 9.69 3.84
C GLY A 99 -30.96 9.91 5.34
N GLU A 100 -30.31 10.96 5.85
CA GLU A 100 -30.52 11.45 7.22
C GLU A 100 -31.03 12.90 7.17
N PRO A 101 -32.31 13.16 7.52
CA PRO A 101 -33.35 12.21 7.94
C PRO A 101 -33.88 11.32 6.79
N PRO A 102 -34.49 10.17 7.08
CA PRO A 102 -35.06 9.28 6.06
C PRO A 102 -36.13 9.98 5.22
N GLY A 103 -35.97 9.94 3.89
CA GLY A 103 -36.94 10.47 2.93
C GLY A 103 -38.11 9.53 2.64
N ALA A 104 -38.89 9.87 1.60
CA ALA A 104 -39.92 8.97 1.07
C ALA A 104 -39.27 7.73 0.44
N ALA A 105 -39.89 6.55 0.58
CA ALA A 105 -39.38 5.31 -0.01
C ALA A 105 -39.28 5.41 -1.54
N LEU A 106 -38.21 4.83 -2.11
CA LEU A 106 -38.03 4.81 -3.56
C LEU A 106 -39.13 3.97 -4.24
N PRO A 107 -39.78 4.50 -5.29
CA PRO A 107 -40.77 3.76 -6.04
C PRO A 107 -40.12 2.61 -6.84
N GLU A 108 -40.93 1.64 -7.24
CA GLU A 108 -40.50 0.58 -8.15
C GLU A 108 -40.03 1.18 -9.48
N GLY A 109 -38.87 0.73 -9.97
CA GLY A 109 -38.28 1.21 -11.22
C GLY A 109 -37.73 2.64 -11.14
N ALA A 110 -37.52 3.18 -9.93
CA ALA A 110 -36.91 4.48 -9.76
C ALA A 110 -35.54 4.54 -10.45
N VAL A 111 -35.27 5.67 -11.10
CA VAL A 111 -33.95 6.01 -11.66
C VAL A 111 -33.34 7.09 -10.78
N VAL A 112 -32.17 6.83 -10.22
CA VAL A 112 -31.44 7.76 -9.35
C VAL A 112 -30.00 7.91 -9.82
N HIS A 113 -29.33 8.97 -9.36
CA HIS A 113 -27.92 9.20 -9.66
C HIS A 113 -27.06 8.67 -8.51
N GLY A 114 -26.03 7.90 -8.87
CA GLY A 114 -24.99 7.46 -7.98
C GLY A 114 -23.81 8.42 -7.99
N GLU A 115 -23.05 8.39 -6.89
CA GLU A 115 -21.87 9.22 -6.70
C GLU A 115 -20.63 8.46 -7.14
N ALA A 116 -19.67 9.17 -7.76
CA ALA A 116 -18.32 8.68 -7.86
C ALA A 116 -17.73 8.61 -6.45
N LEU A 117 -17.07 7.51 -6.10
CA LEU A 117 -16.26 7.51 -4.89
C LEU A 117 -15.21 8.62 -5.03
N PRO A 118 -14.99 9.45 -4.00
CA PRO A 118 -13.75 10.22 -3.95
C PRO A 118 -12.57 9.24 -4.09
N PRO A 119 -11.46 9.65 -4.71
CA PRO A 119 -10.30 8.77 -4.89
C PRO A 119 -9.96 8.12 -3.56
N GLY A 120 -9.83 6.79 -3.56
CA GLY A 120 -9.51 6.07 -2.34
C GLY A 120 -8.12 6.47 -1.82
N PRO A 121 -7.77 6.14 -0.57
CA PRO A 121 -6.50 6.54 0.05
C PRO A 121 -5.26 6.16 -0.76
N LEU A 122 -5.33 5.05 -1.51
CA LEU A 122 -4.25 4.59 -2.39
C LEU A 122 -4.10 5.46 -3.65
N GLU A 123 -5.21 5.92 -4.21
CA GLU A 123 -5.18 6.78 -5.41
C GLU A 123 -4.82 8.22 -5.05
N GLU A 124 -5.25 8.70 -3.88
CA GLU A 124 -4.73 9.93 -3.28
C GLU A 124 -3.23 9.84 -3.04
N ALA A 125 -2.75 8.73 -2.46
CA ALA A 125 -1.32 8.48 -2.30
C ALA A 125 -0.59 8.46 -3.64
N ARG A 126 -1.20 7.89 -4.69
CA ARG A 126 -0.62 7.86 -6.04
C ARG A 126 -0.53 9.26 -6.66
N GLN A 127 -1.58 10.08 -6.55
CA GLN A 127 -1.56 11.46 -7.03
C GLN A 127 -0.53 12.31 -6.28
N VAL A 128 -0.39 12.11 -4.96
CA VAL A 128 0.63 12.77 -4.15
C VAL A 128 2.04 12.33 -4.57
N LEU A 129 2.23 11.04 -4.87
CA LEU A 129 3.49 10.50 -5.38
C LEU A 129 3.82 11.04 -6.78
N GLU A 130 2.88 11.01 -7.73
CA GLU A 130 3.05 11.54 -9.09
C GLU A 130 3.41 13.03 -9.06
N GLY A 131 2.66 13.84 -8.30
CA GLY A 131 2.96 15.27 -8.14
C GLY A 131 4.30 15.55 -7.44
N SER A 132 4.81 14.60 -6.65
CA SER A 132 6.13 14.69 -6.02
C SER A 132 7.25 14.28 -6.97
N VAL A 133 7.01 13.32 -7.86
CA VAL A 133 7.94 12.94 -8.95
C VAL A 133 8.09 14.08 -9.94
N ASP A 134 7.02 14.78 -10.30
CA ASP A 134 7.10 15.94 -11.20
C ASP A 134 7.90 17.09 -10.57
N ARG A 135 7.64 17.40 -9.29
CA ARG A 135 8.42 18.41 -8.54
C ARG A 135 9.90 18.01 -8.40
N ALA A 136 10.19 16.74 -8.13
CA ALA A 136 11.56 16.23 -8.08
C ALA A 136 12.24 16.28 -9.46
N GLY A 137 11.50 16.01 -10.53
CA GLY A 137 11.98 16.11 -11.91
C GLY A 137 12.33 17.55 -12.32
N ASP A 138 11.51 18.52 -11.92
CA ASP A 138 11.77 19.95 -12.19
C ASP A 138 12.92 20.49 -11.33
N GLN A 139 13.04 20.05 -10.08
CA GLN A 139 14.17 20.37 -9.22
C GLN A 139 15.48 19.72 -9.72
N ALA A 140 15.42 18.49 -10.22
CA ALA A 140 16.55 17.80 -10.85
C ALA A 140 16.97 18.44 -12.18
N LYS A 141 16.04 18.97 -12.98
CA LYS A 141 16.37 19.79 -14.17
C LYS A 141 17.03 21.12 -13.80
N GLY A 142 16.61 21.73 -12.68
CA GLY A 142 17.25 22.92 -12.12
C GLY A 142 18.67 22.66 -11.62
N LEU A 143 18.86 21.55 -10.91
CA LEU A 143 20.17 21.10 -10.39
C LEU A 143 21.09 20.58 -11.49
N GLY A 144 20.57 19.91 -12.51
CA GLY A 144 21.33 19.43 -13.66
C GLY A 144 21.98 20.55 -14.48
N ARG A 145 21.45 21.79 -14.39
CA ARG A 145 22.07 22.98 -14.96
C ARG A 145 23.17 23.59 -14.08
N ALA A 146 23.14 23.32 -12.78
CA ALA A 146 24.13 23.79 -11.81
C ALA A 146 25.28 22.78 -11.57
N LEU A 147 25.07 21.49 -11.92
CA LEU A 147 26.04 20.39 -11.71
C LEU A 147 26.87 20.03 -12.95
N LEU A 148 26.70 20.72 -14.08
CA LEU A 148 27.50 20.53 -15.30
C LEU A 148 28.59 21.61 -15.41
N ASP A 149 29.40 21.78 -14.35
CA ASP A 149 30.71 22.40 -14.49
C ASP A 149 31.74 21.29 -14.77
N PRO A 150 32.18 21.12 -16.04
CA PRO A 150 33.12 20.07 -16.41
C PRO A 150 34.48 20.19 -15.71
N ASP A 151 34.79 21.34 -15.09
CA ASP A 151 36.05 21.58 -14.38
C ASP A 151 36.02 21.11 -12.92
N THR A 152 34.87 20.64 -12.40
CA THR A 152 34.73 20.16 -11.01
C THR A 152 34.64 18.64 -10.85
N LEU A 153 34.67 17.88 -11.95
CA LEU A 153 34.66 16.42 -11.88
C LEU A 153 36.07 15.86 -11.62
N PRO A 154 36.25 14.90 -10.71
CA PRO A 154 37.54 14.24 -10.51
C PRO A 154 37.94 13.46 -11.79
N PRO A 155 39.25 13.26 -12.02
CA PRO A 155 39.73 12.59 -13.21
C PRO A 155 39.13 11.18 -13.30
N ARG A 156 38.46 10.89 -14.42
CA ARG A 156 38.08 9.51 -14.77
C ARG A 156 39.35 8.67 -14.75
N ALA A 157 39.43 7.74 -13.81
CA ALA A 157 40.44 6.71 -13.81
C ALA A 157 40.32 5.93 -15.13
N ALA A 158 41.28 6.18 -16.02
CA ALA A 158 41.47 5.41 -17.22
C ALA A 158 42.02 4.03 -16.85
N GLY A 159 41.48 2.98 -17.49
CA GLY A 159 42.18 1.72 -17.67
C GLY A 159 41.85 0.63 -16.65
N GLY A 160 40.88 -0.21 -17.03
CA GLY A 160 40.65 -1.51 -16.43
C GLY A 160 39.28 -2.03 -16.84
N THR A 161 39.23 -2.95 -17.79
CA THR A 161 38.06 -3.82 -18.00
C THR A 161 37.92 -4.68 -16.76
N VAL A 162 37.33 -4.11 -15.71
CA VAL A 162 36.86 -4.83 -14.54
C VAL A 162 35.67 -5.66 -15.01
N ASP A 163 35.66 -6.95 -14.69
CA ASP A 163 34.54 -7.84 -14.99
C ASP A 163 33.32 -7.35 -14.17
N LEU A 164 32.45 -6.57 -14.81
CA LEU A 164 31.36 -5.79 -14.18
C LEU A 164 30.05 -6.59 -14.00
N ASP A 165 30.06 -7.88 -14.33
CA ASP A 165 28.84 -8.69 -14.49
C ASP A 165 28.66 -9.85 -13.49
N ARG A 166 29.54 -9.99 -12.49
CA ARG A 166 29.39 -11.10 -11.54
C ARG A 166 28.58 -10.69 -10.31
N PRO A 167 27.50 -11.43 -9.96
CA PRO A 167 26.90 -11.31 -8.64
C PRO A 167 27.98 -11.57 -7.58
N GLY A 168 28.00 -10.73 -6.56
CA GLY A 168 28.96 -10.80 -5.47
C GLY A 168 28.26 -11.01 -4.12
N HIS A 169 28.99 -11.61 -3.18
CA HIS A 169 28.59 -11.64 -1.78
C HIS A 169 29.11 -10.38 -1.09
N TYR A 170 28.19 -9.59 -0.57
CA TYR A 170 28.48 -8.32 0.08
C TYR A 170 27.99 -8.34 1.52
N ARG A 171 28.58 -7.52 2.35
CA ARG A 171 28.13 -7.22 3.69
C ARG A 171 27.61 -5.79 3.72
N LEU A 172 26.38 -5.61 4.20
CA LEU A 172 25.85 -4.30 4.58
C LEU A 172 26.08 -4.13 6.07
N ARG A 173 26.65 -3.00 6.47
CA ARG A 173 26.89 -2.62 7.87
C ARG A 173 26.27 -1.26 8.14
N LEU A 174 25.26 -1.23 8.99
CA LEU A 174 24.62 -0.01 9.44
C LEU A 174 25.42 0.60 10.60
N ILE A 175 25.83 1.86 10.45
CA ILE A 175 26.66 2.59 11.41
C ILE A 175 25.79 3.45 12.33
N SER A 176 24.93 4.28 11.75
CA SER A 176 24.05 5.16 12.51
C SER A 176 22.80 5.55 11.74
N VAL A 177 21.77 5.94 12.49
CA VAL A 177 20.55 6.57 11.99
C VAL A 177 20.24 7.79 12.86
N ARG A 178 19.78 8.87 12.23
CA ARG A 178 19.26 10.07 12.86
C ARG A 178 18.05 10.56 12.07
N VAL A 179 17.02 10.96 12.79
CA VAL A 179 15.79 11.53 12.23
C VAL A 179 15.66 13.00 12.64
N GLU A 180 14.87 13.75 11.89
CA GLU A 180 14.55 15.12 12.27
C GLU A 180 13.60 15.12 13.48
N PRO A 181 13.78 16.01 14.46
CA PRO A 181 12.93 16.09 15.65
C PRO A 181 11.51 16.60 15.33
N THR A 182 11.36 17.30 14.20
CA THR A 182 10.12 18.00 13.84
C THR A 182 9.82 17.85 12.35
N THR A 183 8.56 18.08 11.97
CA THR A 183 8.19 18.21 10.57
C THR A 183 8.74 19.52 9.99
N ALA A 184 8.57 19.72 8.67
CA ALA A 184 9.01 20.93 7.99
C ALA A 184 8.36 22.23 8.51
N ASP A 185 7.21 22.15 9.19
CA ASP A 185 6.54 23.31 9.80
C ASP A 185 6.93 23.54 11.28
N GLY A 186 7.84 22.70 11.81
CA GLY A 186 8.33 22.77 13.19
C GLY A 186 7.43 22.08 14.21
N SER A 187 6.32 21.46 13.81
CA SER A 187 5.51 20.61 14.68
C SER A 187 6.24 19.29 15.01
N SER A 188 6.00 18.76 16.21
CA SER A 188 6.40 17.39 16.53
C SER A 188 5.69 16.44 15.58
N TRP A 189 6.44 15.54 14.95
CA TRP A 189 5.84 14.56 14.05
C TRP A 189 5.32 13.34 14.80
N ASP A 190 5.87 13.04 15.98
CA ASP A 190 5.31 12.12 16.93
C ASP A 190 4.59 12.89 18.06
N SER A 191 3.34 12.53 18.30
CA SER A 191 2.52 13.12 19.36
C SER A 191 2.67 12.40 20.71
N MET A 192 3.33 11.23 20.70
CA MET A 192 3.45 10.32 21.84
C MET A 192 4.82 10.36 22.51
N GLY A 193 5.87 10.86 21.84
CA GLY A 193 7.17 11.03 22.46
C GLY A 193 8.32 11.21 21.47
N GLU A 194 9.49 10.71 21.87
CA GLU A 194 10.58 10.44 20.94
C GLU A 194 10.31 9.09 20.27
N PRO A 195 10.74 8.88 19.02
CA PRO A 195 10.39 7.68 18.28
C PRO A 195 11.18 6.44 18.70
N ASP A 196 10.60 5.28 18.44
CA ASP A 196 11.18 3.96 18.63
C ASP A 196 11.87 3.51 17.32
N LEU A 197 13.12 3.96 17.09
CA LEU A 197 13.77 3.78 15.78
C LEU A 197 14.06 2.30 15.44
N LEU A 198 13.55 1.89 14.29
CA LEU A 198 13.78 0.57 13.69
C LEU A 198 14.22 0.73 12.23
N VAL A 199 15.33 0.08 11.85
CA VAL A 199 15.83 0.10 10.47
C VAL A 199 15.70 -1.27 9.83
N GLN A 200 15.16 -1.29 8.62
CA GLN A 200 15.00 -2.47 7.80
C GLN A 200 15.70 -2.26 6.45
N ALA A 201 16.35 -3.31 5.93
CA ALA A 201 16.95 -3.29 4.59
C ALA A 201 16.48 -4.47 3.75
N TRP A 202 16.20 -4.22 2.47
CA TRP A 202 15.77 -5.22 1.50
C TRP A 202 16.60 -5.14 0.22
N VAL A 203 16.77 -6.30 -0.40
CA VAL A 203 17.41 -6.47 -1.69
C VAL A 203 16.45 -7.26 -2.58
N GLY A 204 15.80 -6.57 -3.52
CA GLY A 204 14.60 -7.09 -4.17
C GLY A 204 13.49 -7.42 -3.14
N PRO A 205 12.89 -8.62 -3.18
CA PRO A 205 11.84 -9.02 -2.24
C PRO A 205 12.37 -9.53 -0.87
N ARG A 206 13.69 -9.71 -0.72
CA ARG A 206 14.28 -10.33 0.46
C ARG A 206 14.70 -9.26 1.47
N GLN A 207 14.19 -9.36 2.70
CA GLN A 207 14.73 -8.60 3.82
C GLN A 207 16.09 -9.18 4.22
N VAL A 208 17.12 -8.33 4.25
CA VAL A 208 18.49 -8.71 4.60
C VAL A 208 18.89 -8.18 5.98
N LEU A 209 18.32 -7.05 6.40
CA LEU A 209 18.58 -6.44 7.71
C LEU A 209 17.28 -6.12 8.45
N LEU A 210 17.28 -6.38 9.75
CA LEU A 210 16.33 -5.87 10.73
C LEU A 210 17.14 -5.52 11.99
N THR A 211 17.14 -4.26 12.39
CA THR A 211 17.80 -3.87 13.65
C THR A 211 16.92 -4.19 14.86
N PRO A 212 17.48 -4.27 16.08
CA PRO A 212 16.70 -4.03 17.27
C PRO A 212 16.09 -2.62 17.24
N THR A 213 14.94 -2.45 17.87
CA THR A 213 14.33 -1.15 18.13
C THR A 213 15.22 -0.36 19.09
N ALA A 214 15.46 0.91 18.80
CA ALA A 214 16.09 1.85 19.71
C ALA A 214 14.98 2.74 20.29
N GLU A 215 14.64 2.49 21.54
CA GLU A 215 13.49 3.12 22.21
C GLU A 215 13.76 4.59 22.52
N ASP A 216 12.69 5.40 22.42
CA ASP A 216 12.64 6.82 22.80
C ASP A 216 13.91 7.60 22.36
N THR A 217 14.24 7.56 21.07
CA THR A 217 15.43 8.26 20.60
C THR A 217 15.37 8.76 19.15
N GLU A 218 15.78 10.00 18.92
CA GLU A 218 15.93 10.55 17.57
C GLU A 218 17.19 10.06 16.83
N SER A 219 18.11 9.37 17.52
CA SER A 219 19.32 8.87 16.89
C SER A 219 19.91 7.63 17.54
N LYS A 220 20.42 6.72 16.72
CA LYS A 220 21.12 5.51 17.16
C LYS A 220 22.44 5.34 16.43
N THR A 221 23.51 5.08 17.18
CA THR A 221 24.80 4.62 16.64
C THR A 221 25.03 3.18 17.09
N TYR A 222 25.46 2.30 16.17
CA TYR A 222 25.56 0.85 16.38
C TYR A 222 26.98 0.36 16.71
N GLY A 223 27.84 1.23 17.24
CA GLY A 223 29.24 0.91 17.56
C GLY A 223 30.12 0.70 16.34
N GLU A 224 31.40 0.34 16.56
CA GLU A 224 32.39 0.18 15.48
C GLU A 224 32.04 -0.98 14.52
N GLU A 225 31.55 -2.09 15.06
CA GLU A 225 31.15 -3.26 14.28
C GLU A 225 29.79 -3.07 13.58
N GLY A 226 29.00 -2.08 14.00
CA GLY A 226 27.66 -1.81 13.46
C GLY A 226 26.70 -3.01 13.62
N ILE A 227 25.53 -2.91 12.98
CA ILE A 227 24.70 -4.09 12.71
C ILE A 227 24.98 -4.49 11.27
N SER A 228 25.43 -5.72 11.06
CA SER A 228 25.81 -6.20 9.73
C SER A 228 25.10 -7.48 9.30
N THR A 229 24.95 -7.62 7.99
CA THR A 229 24.34 -8.78 7.34
C THR A 229 24.99 -9.02 5.99
N SER A 230 25.15 -10.29 5.60
CA SER A 230 25.65 -10.66 4.29
C SER A 230 24.50 -10.94 3.33
N PHE A 231 24.66 -10.52 2.08
CA PHE A 231 23.66 -10.69 1.03
C PHE A 231 24.31 -10.80 -0.35
N GLU A 232 23.55 -11.33 -1.31
CA GLU A 232 23.93 -11.31 -2.72
C GLU A 232 23.38 -10.05 -3.38
N LEU A 233 24.22 -9.36 -4.16
CA LEU A 233 23.81 -8.20 -4.94
C LEU A 233 24.04 -8.48 -6.42
N GLN A 234 23.00 -8.32 -7.22
CA GLN A 234 23.12 -8.31 -8.67
C GLN A 234 23.43 -6.88 -9.18
N PRO A 235 24.16 -6.73 -10.29
CA PRO A 235 24.38 -5.42 -10.91
C PRO A 235 23.06 -4.67 -11.16
N GLY A 236 22.97 -3.42 -10.70
CA GLY A 236 21.78 -2.58 -10.86
C GLY A 236 20.62 -2.92 -9.91
N GLN A 237 20.76 -3.91 -9.03
CA GLN A 237 19.72 -4.25 -8.06
C GLN A 237 19.68 -3.19 -6.94
N PRO A 238 18.51 -2.58 -6.66
CA PRO A 238 18.41 -1.60 -5.60
C PRO A 238 18.41 -2.27 -4.22
N VAL A 239 19.05 -1.58 -3.26
CA VAL A 239 18.94 -1.83 -1.83
C VAL A 239 17.97 -0.79 -1.27
N ARG A 240 16.81 -1.25 -0.79
CA ARG A 240 15.81 -0.39 -0.15
C ARG A 240 16.04 -0.38 1.36
N LEU A 241 16.04 0.79 1.96
CA LEU A 241 16.18 1.00 3.39
C LEU A 241 14.92 1.70 3.89
N LYS A 242 14.33 1.21 4.98
CA LYS A 242 13.18 1.81 5.63
C LYS A 242 13.53 2.11 7.07
N VAL A 243 13.24 3.35 7.49
CA VAL A 243 13.32 3.76 8.89
C VAL A 243 11.88 3.90 9.39
N LEU A 244 11.60 3.24 10.50
CA LEU A 244 10.30 3.14 11.13
C LEU A 244 10.38 3.70 12.54
N ASP A 245 9.26 4.24 12.98
CA ASP A 245 8.91 4.40 14.39
C ASP A 245 8.14 3.15 14.80
N ALA A 246 8.71 2.32 15.67
CA ALA A 246 8.19 1.01 16.02
C ALA A 246 7.44 1.06 17.36
N ASP A 247 6.39 1.88 17.43
CA ASP A 247 5.54 1.97 18.61
C ASP A 247 4.66 0.70 18.80
N VAL A 248 4.07 0.56 19.99
CA VAL A 248 3.29 -0.63 20.40
C VAL A 248 2.01 -0.85 19.58
N SER A 249 1.51 0.19 18.90
CA SER A 249 0.20 0.19 18.24
C SER A 249 0.29 0.19 16.71
N TYR A 250 1.22 0.93 16.12
CA TYR A 250 1.43 1.07 14.68
C TYR A 250 2.89 1.39 14.38
N HIS A 251 3.44 0.75 13.34
CA HIS A 251 4.76 1.13 12.85
C HIS A 251 4.61 2.27 11.83
N ASP A 252 4.96 3.49 12.23
CA ASP A 252 4.91 4.65 11.35
C ASP A 252 6.18 4.75 10.50
N GLU A 253 5.99 5.11 9.23
CA GLU A 253 7.11 5.26 8.30
C GLU A 253 7.74 6.65 8.44
N ILE A 254 9.01 6.67 8.83
CA ILE A 254 9.80 7.90 8.93
C ILE A 254 10.41 8.26 7.58
N GLY A 255 10.90 7.25 6.85
CA GLY A 255 11.41 7.44 5.49
C GLY A 255 11.84 6.15 4.80
N ILE A 256 11.80 6.19 3.46
CA ILE A 256 12.31 5.16 2.56
C ILE A 256 13.46 5.75 1.75
N ILE A 257 14.58 5.04 1.71
CA ILE A 257 15.75 5.38 0.91
C ILE A 257 16.02 4.23 -0.06
N GLU A 258 16.17 4.53 -1.34
CA GLU A 258 16.63 3.56 -2.34
C GLU A 258 18.07 3.87 -2.74
N LEU A 259 18.95 2.91 -2.48
CA LEU A 259 20.35 2.96 -2.88
C LEU A 259 20.57 2.01 -4.05
N GLN A 260 21.30 2.45 -5.07
CA GLN A 260 21.77 1.59 -6.16
C GLN A 260 23.29 1.48 -6.07
N PRO A 261 23.82 0.67 -5.14
CA PRO A 261 25.25 0.59 -4.94
C PRO A 261 25.89 -0.10 -6.14
N THR A 262 27.02 0.44 -6.62
CA THR A 262 27.80 -0.26 -7.63
C THR A 262 28.75 -1.27 -6.97
N PRO A 263 29.14 -2.36 -7.65
CA PRO A 263 30.19 -3.25 -7.17
C PRO A 263 31.52 -2.54 -6.85
N ALA A 264 31.77 -1.37 -7.46
CA ALA A 264 32.94 -0.55 -7.17
C ALA A 264 32.80 0.17 -5.82
N ASP A 265 31.62 0.71 -5.51
CA ASP A 265 31.36 1.32 -4.20
C ASP A 265 31.53 0.30 -3.06
N ALA A 266 31.04 -0.92 -3.29
CA ALA A 266 31.17 -2.01 -2.32
C ALA A 266 32.64 -2.42 -2.10
N ARG A 267 33.41 -2.60 -3.17
CA ARG A 267 34.85 -2.93 -3.06
C ARG A 267 35.68 -1.86 -2.38
N ALA A 268 35.29 -0.59 -2.55
CA ALA A 268 35.95 0.52 -1.88
C ALA A 268 35.60 0.63 -0.38
N GLY A 269 34.67 -0.19 0.14
CA GLY A 269 34.18 -0.07 1.51
C GLY A 269 33.55 1.30 1.78
N ARG A 270 32.89 1.87 0.77
CA ARG A 270 32.41 3.25 0.82
C ARG A 270 31.36 3.42 1.91
N THR A 271 31.53 4.45 2.74
CA THR A 271 30.47 4.92 3.64
C THR A 271 29.47 5.76 2.85
N PHE A 272 28.22 5.34 2.85
CA PHE A 272 27.09 6.08 2.33
C PHE A 272 26.47 6.89 3.46
N ARG A 273 26.19 8.17 3.20
CA ARG A 273 25.42 9.06 4.06
C ARG A 273 24.18 9.47 3.29
N LEU A 274 23.02 9.02 3.76
CA LEU A 274 21.78 9.08 3.03
C LEU A 274 20.74 9.85 3.85
N ALA A 275 19.84 10.57 3.19
CA ALA A 275 18.74 11.29 3.82
C ALA A 275 17.52 11.21 2.91
N ALA A 276 16.33 10.97 3.47
CA ALA A 276 15.06 10.98 2.76
C ALA A 276 13.89 11.05 3.74
N GLY A 277 12.80 11.71 3.34
CA GLY A 277 11.65 11.91 4.23
C GLY A 277 12.07 12.69 5.47
N ARG A 278 11.83 12.11 6.65
CA ARG A 278 12.27 12.66 7.95
C ARG A 278 13.59 12.07 8.46
N VAL A 279 14.25 11.22 7.66
CA VAL A 279 15.59 10.71 8.00
C VAL A 279 16.62 11.79 7.70
N ALA A 280 17.12 12.43 8.74
CA ALA A 280 18.14 13.47 8.66
C ALA A 280 19.48 12.90 8.18
N GLU A 281 19.89 11.75 8.71
CA GLU A 281 21.10 11.05 8.28
C GLU A 281 21.04 9.55 8.58
N LEU A 282 21.32 8.73 7.57
CA LEU A 282 21.54 7.30 7.69
C LEU A 282 22.96 6.99 7.17
N GLN A 283 23.82 6.48 8.05
CA GLN A 283 25.18 6.07 7.68
C GLN A 283 25.30 4.56 7.60
N LEU A 284 25.77 4.05 6.46
CA LEU A 284 26.04 2.63 6.27
C LEU A 284 27.25 2.41 5.38
N VAL A 285 27.83 1.21 5.46
CA VAL A 285 28.89 0.74 4.58
C VAL A 285 28.39 -0.51 3.87
N ILE A 286 28.67 -0.61 2.57
CA ILE A 286 28.57 -1.86 1.84
C ILE A 286 29.99 -2.25 1.47
N GLU A 287 30.39 -3.46 1.83
CA GLU A 287 31.73 -4.00 1.60
C GLU A 287 31.66 -5.43 1.06
N GLU A 288 32.75 -5.95 0.47
CA GLU A 288 32.79 -7.37 0.12
C GLU A 288 32.67 -8.20 1.40
N ALA A 289 31.77 -9.19 1.39
CA ALA A 289 31.67 -10.10 2.51
C ALA A 289 32.98 -10.90 2.58
N PRO A 290 33.57 -11.08 3.78
CA PRO A 290 34.66 -12.01 3.91
C PRO A 290 34.19 -13.39 3.46
N PRO A 291 35.08 -14.22 2.88
CA PRO A 291 34.73 -15.58 2.51
C PRO A 291 34.12 -16.28 3.72
N GLU A 292 32.94 -16.87 3.52
CA GLU A 292 32.27 -17.60 4.58
C GLU A 292 33.26 -18.63 5.14
N PRO A 293 33.51 -18.64 6.47
CA PRO A 293 34.45 -19.59 7.03
C PRO A 293 33.97 -20.97 6.63
N LEU A 294 34.81 -21.70 5.88
CA LEU A 294 34.55 -23.08 5.51
C LEU A 294 34.22 -23.80 6.81
N LEU A 295 32.93 -24.12 7.01
CA LEU A 295 32.54 -24.95 8.13
C LEU A 295 33.45 -26.18 8.04
N PRO A 296 34.13 -26.57 9.13
CA PRO A 296 34.95 -27.76 9.10
C PRO A 296 34.05 -28.86 8.57
N VAL A 297 34.39 -29.38 7.38
CA VAL A 297 33.68 -30.52 6.80
C VAL A 297 33.76 -31.56 7.88
N ALA A 298 32.63 -31.85 8.52
CA ALA A 298 32.58 -32.83 9.59
C ALA A 298 33.18 -34.09 8.96
N ASP A 299 34.38 -34.45 9.42
CA ASP A 299 35.10 -35.59 8.92
C ASP A 299 34.19 -36.77 9.20
N ALA A 300 33.48 -37.22 8.15
CA ALA A 300 32.50 -38.28 8.24
C ALA A 300 33.33 -39.54 8.48
N GLY A 301 33.64 -39.77 9.75
CA GLY A 301 34.39 -40.90 10.23
C GLY A 301 33.72 -42.16 9.72
N LEU A 302 34.23 -42.65 8.60
CA LEU A 302 34.07 -44.01 8.13
C LEU A 302 34.68 -44.89 9.21
N ALA A 303 33.85 -45.23 10.20
CA ALA A 303 34.10 -46.34 11.11
C ALA A 303 34.15 -47.61 10.26
N LYS A 304 35.36 -47.91 9.78
CA LYS A 304 35.72 -49.15 9.12
C LYS A 304 35.78 -50.23 10.19
N ASP A 305 34.89 -51.20 10.07
CA ASP A 305 35.01 -52.61 10.44
C ASP A 305 35.98 -52.97 11.58
N ALA A 306 35.40 -53.47 12.67
CA ALA A 306 36.00 -54.55 13.43
C ALA A 306 34.89 -55.42 14.09
N ALA A 307 34.39 -56.38 13.33
CA ALA A 307 33.91 -57.66 13.87
C ALA A 307 35.02 -58.70 13.68
N PRO A 308 35.16 -59.64 14.62
CA PRO A 308 34.57 -60.95 14.37
C PRO A 308 33.43 -61.30 15.32
#